data_AF-A0A7K3J0X8-F1
#
_entry.id   AF-A0A7K3J0X8-F1
#
_cell.length_a   1.000
_cell.length_b   1.000
_cell.length_c   1.000
_cell.angle_alpha   90.00
_cell.angle_beta   90.00
_cell.angle_gamma   90.00
#
_symmetry.space_group_name_H-M   'P 1'
#
loop_
_entity.id
_entity.type
_entity.pdbx_description
1 polymer ?
#
loop_
_entity_poly.entity_id
_entity_poly.type
_entity_poly.pdbx_seq_one_letter_code
_entity_poly.pdbx_strand_id
1 'polypeptide(L)'
;KYDKLVNGSFRDYIPDHYQSGSQAVAMSRLKYGQDVWNKALNTTANLPFLFDPVNISLLKNTDKTKKRLFKETFDTLNTLWNEEIRNNGSHPYKYLNPEKKKKFLSYYSPVPAGDNKIAAIRTSLSDPPVIVLIDTVNRSEKKIHVPGIIYPYYLSGARSLLVWVEAQTDPRWENRNYSVLKMMDVKSGIVRQLTWKTRLMSASLSPDGKTIAAVENTSDNRNNLIL
;
A
#
# COMPACT_ATOMS: atom_id res chain seq x y z
N LYS A 1 -14.91 -13.64 -9.02
CA LYS A 1 -13.45 -13.55 -8.81
C LYS A 1 -12.81 -12.66 -9.88
N TYR A 2 -12.85 -13.03 -11.15
CA TYR A 2 -12.33 -12.19 -12.26
C TYR A 2 -12.90 -10.77 -12.28
N ASP A 3 -14.22 -10.63 -12.13
CA ASP A 3 -14.85 -9.30 -12.19
C ASP A 3 -14.39 -8.37 -11.04
N LYS A 4 -13.91 -8.94 -9.92
CA LYS A 4 -13.25 -8.17 -8.84
C LYS A 4 -11.81 -7.81 -9.18
N LEU A 5 -11.08 -8.64 -9.94
CA LEU A 5 -9.74 -8.31 -10.42
C LEU A 5 -9.77 -7.11 -11.37
N VAL A 6 -10.84 -7.00 -12.18
CA VAL A 6 -11.01 -5.90 -13.14
C VAL A 6 -11.55 -4.64 -12.47
N ASN A 7 -12.56 -4.78 -11.59
CA ASN A 7 -13.27 -3.62 -11.03
C ASN A 7 -12.87 -3.25 -9.60
N GLY A 8 -11.99 -4.03 -8.97
CA GLY A 8 -11.63 -3.91 -7.56
C GLY A 8 -12.72 -4.40 -6.59
N SER A 9 -12.55 -4.08 -5.31
CA SER A 9 -13.54 -4.31 -4.26
C SER A 9 -13.26 -3.36 -3.10
N PHE A 10 -14.30 -2.86 -2.44
CA PHE A 10 -14.18 -2.11 -1.17
C PHE A 10 -14.10 -3.01 0.07
N ARG A 11 -14.26 -4.32 -0.12
CA ARG A 11 -14.31 -5.30 0.98
C ARG A 11 -13.05 -6.16 1.03
N ASP A 12 -12.65 -6.66 -0.13
CA ASP A 12 -11.53 -7.57 -0.27
C ASP A 12 -10.39 -6.78 -0.93
N TYR A 13 -9.16 -6.85 -0.42
CA TYR A 13 -8.04 -6.20 -1.10
C TYR A 13 -7.72 -6.94 -2.39
N ILE A 14 -7.71 -6.18 -3.47
CA ILE A 14 -7.39 -6.66 -4.81
C ILE A 14 -6.11 -5.94 -5.25
N PRO A 15 -5.00 -6.65 -5.49
CA PRO A 15 -3.81 -6.12 -6.15
C PRO A 15 -4.17 -5.35 -7.42
N ASP A 16 -3.39 -4.33 -7.76
CA ASP A 16 -3.64 -3.57 -8.98
C ASP A 16 -3.49 -4.40 -10.26
N HIS A 17 -3.85 -3.80 -11.39
CA HIS A 17 -3.82 -4.45 -12.70
C HIS A 17 -2.40 -4.81 -13.17
N TYR A 18 -1.35 -4.14 -12.69
CA TYR A 18 0.04 -4.52 -12.97
C TYR A 18 0.42 -5.78 -12.20
N GLN A 19 0.16 -5.81 -10.90
CA GLN A 19 0.47 -6.96 -10.05
C GLN A 19 -0.31 -8.20 -10.50
N SER A 20 -1.61 -8.07 -10.74
CA SER A 20 -2.44 -9.20 -11.18
C SER A 20 -2.23 -9.58 -12.65
N GLY A 21 -2.05 -8.61 -13.54
CA GLY A 21 -1.83 -8.83 -14.96
C GLY A 21 -0.48 -9.48 -15.25
N SER A 22 0.59 -9.04 -14.59
CA SER A 22 1.93 -9.62 -14.75
C SER A 22 1.96 -11.12 -14.41
N GLN A 23 1.26 -11.54 -13.36
CA GLN A 23 1.11 -12.94 -12.97
C GLN A 23 0.41 -13.76 -14.07
N ALA A 24 -0.70 -13.24 -14.62
CA ALA A 24 -1.41 -13.91 -15.72
C ALA A 24 -0.56 -13.99 -16.99
N VAL A 25 0.21 -12.95 -17.31
CA VAL A 25 1.13 -12.94 -18.45
C VAL A 25 2.24 -13.96 -18.26
N ALA A 26 2.88 -14.00 -17.09
CA ALA A 26 3.93 -14.95 -16.78
C ALA A 26 3.42 -16.40 -16.86
N MET A 27 2.31 -16.71 -16.19
CA MET A 27 1.73 -18.05 -16.16
C MET A 27 1.31 -18.53 -17.56
N SER A 28 0.68 -17.66 -18.34
CA SER A 28 0.26 -18.01 -19.71
C SER A 28 1.45 -18.25 -20.63
N ARG A 29 2.54 -17.49 -20.49
CA ARG A 29 3.80 -17.74 -21.23
C ARG A 29 4.43 -19.09 -20.85
N LEU A 30 4.46 -19.40 -19.56
CA LEU A 30 5.00 -20.66 -19.06
C LEU A 30 4.19 -21.86 -19.56
N LYS A 31 2.86 -21.74 -19.62
CA LYS A 31 1.97 -22.86 -19.94
C LYS A 31 1.62 -23.01 -21.42
N TYR A 32 1.49 -21.90 -22.15
CA TYR A 32 0.96 -21.86 -23.52
C TYR A 32 1.96 -21.32 -24.54
N GLY A 33 3.17 -20.96 -24.10
CA GLY A 33 4.24 -20.46 -24.97
C GLY A 33 4.41 -18.95 -24.92
N GLN A 34 5.63 -18.51 -25.22
CA GLN A 34 6.05 -17.10 -25.11
C GLN A 34 5.29 -16.16 -26.04
N ASP A 35 4.75 -16.68 -27.15
CA ASP A 35 4.10 -15.92 -28.20
C ASP A 35 2.59 -15.71 -28.00
N VAL A 36 1.99 -16.27 -26.93
CA VAL A 36 0.54 -16.22 -26.68
C VAL A 36 -0.04 -14.80 -26.71
N TRP A 37 0.66 -13.83 -26.11
CA TRP A 37 0.24 -12.42 -26.10
C TRP A 37 0.59 -11.71 -27.40
N ASN A 38 1.68 -12.09 -28.08
CA ASN A 38 2.00 -11.53 -29.40
C ASN A 38 0.92 -11.90 -30.41
N LYS A 39 0.40 -13.14 -30.37
CA LYS A 39 -0.73 -13.58 -31.18
C LYS A 39 -2.02 -12.82 -30.85
N ALA A 40 -2.29 -12.56 -29.57
CA ALA A 40 -3.43 -11.76 -29.14
C ALA A 40 -3.34 -10.31 -29.62
N LEU A 41 -2.17 -9.68 -29.51
CA LEU A 41 -1.91 -8.34 -30.01
C LEU A 41 -2.03 -8.27 -31.54
N ASN A 42 -1.43 -9.23 -32.26
CA ASN A 42 -1.54 -9.31 -33.73
C ASN A 42 -2.98 -9.49 -34.19
N THR A 43 -3.77 -10.33 -33.51
CA THR A 43 -5.19 -10.50 -33.82
C THR A 43 -5.96 -9.20 -33.59
N THR A 44 -5.68 -8.51 -32.48
CA THR A 44 -6.33 -7.24 -32.15
C THR A 44 -5.98 -6.12 -33.13
N ALA A 45 -4.71 -6.04 -33.55
CA ALA A 45 -4.25 -5.03 -34.51
C ALA A 45 -4.77 -5.27 -35.92
N ASN A 46 -4.79 -6.52 -36.39
CA ASN A 46 -5.15 -6.84 -37.78
C ASN A 46 -6.67 -7.02 -37.99
N LEU A 47 -7.45 -7.20 -36.92
CA LEU A 47 -8.90 -7.40 -36.99
C LEU A 47 -9.64 -6.45 -36.03
N PRO A 48 -9.56 -5.12 -36.24
CA PRO A 48 -10.09 -4.12 -35.30
C PRO A 48 -11.61 -4.11 -35.18
N PHE A 49 -12.33 -4.75 -36.10
CA PHE A 49 -13.80 -4.84 -36.09
C PHE A 49 -14.35 -6.02 -35.27
N LEU A 50 -13.48 -6.85 -34.68
CA LEU A 50 -13.91 -7.91 -33.77
C LEU A 50 -14.38 -7.30 -32.44
N PHE A 51 -15.49 -7.82 -31.91
CA PHE A 51 -16.03 -7.35 -30.63
C PHE A 51 -15.12 -7.68 -29.42
N ASP A 52 -14.41 -8.82 -29.45
CA ASP A 52 -13.41 -9.17 -28.43
C ASP A 52 -12.24 -9.98 -29.05
N PRO A 53 -11.34 -9.33 -29.80
CA PRO A 53 -10.25 -10.00 -30.50
C PRO A 53 -9.30 -10.72 -29.55
N VAL A 54 -9.16 -10.24 -28.31
CA VAL A 54 -8.31 -10.86 -27.29
C VAL A 54 -8.88 -12.21 -26.86
N ASN A 55 -10.19 -12.30 -26.53
CA ASN A 55 -10.79 -13.60 -26.19
C ASN A 55 -10.78 -14.57 -27.38
N ILE A 56 -11.02 -14.08 -28.59
CA ILE A 56 -10.97 -14.91 -29.81
C ILE A 56 -9.56 -15.51 -29.97
N SER A 57 -8.52 -14.69 -29.89
CA SER A 57 -7.15 -15.16 -29.98
C SER A 57 -6.76 -16.10 -28.84
N LEU A 58 -7.12 -15.78 -27.60
CA LEU A 58 -6.80 -16.64 -26.46
C LEU A 58 -7.52 -17.98 -26.55
N LEU A 59 -8.78 -18.02 -26.96
CA LEU A 59 -9.49 -19.28 -27.19
C LEU A 59 -8.78 -20.13 -28.23
N LYS A 60 -8.38 -19.54 -29.37
CA LYS A 60 -7.67 -20.24 -30.44
C LYS A 60 -6.30 -20.81 -30.00
N ASN A 61 -5.59 -20.14 -29.09
CA ASN A 61 -4.21 -20.46 -28.75
C ASN A 61 -4.03 -21.15 -27.38
N THR A 62 -5.05 -21.13 -26.53
CA THR A 62 -4.97 -21.64 -25.14
C THR A 62 -6.20 -22.44 -24.71
N ASP A 63 -7.25 -22.47 -25.53
CA ASP A 63 -8.59 -22.97 -25.18
C ASP A 63 -9.24 -22.25 -23.98
N LYS A 64 -8.73 -21.07 -23.61
CA LYS A 64 -9.25 -20.25 -22.50
C LYS A 64 -9.68 -18.87 -22.97
N THR A 65 -10.76 -18.37 -22.39
CA THR A 65 -11.03 -16.93 -22.37
C THR A 65 -10.13 -16.24 -21.33
N LYS A 66 -9.98 -14.91 -21.42
CA LYS A 66 -9.33 -14.06 -20.39
C LYS A 66 -9.78 -14.44 -18.98
N LYS A 67 -11.09 -14.55 -18.75
CA LYS A 67 -11.67 -14.93 -17.45
C LYS A 67 -11.21 -16.30 -16.96
N ARG A 68 -11.14 -17.29 -17.85
CA ARG A 68 -10.68 -18.65 -17.50
C ARG A 68 -9.16 -18.68 -17.27
N LEU A 69 -8.40 -17.98 -18.10
CA LEU A 69 -6.94 -17.86 -17.98
C LEU A 69 -6.53 -17.22 -16.64
N PHE A 70 -7.19 -16.14 -16.25
CA PHE A 70 -6.95 -15.50 -14.95
C PHE A 70 -7.38 -16.41 -13.79
N LYS A 71 -8.53 -17.08 -13.91
CA LYS A 71 -8.98 -18.04 -12.87
C LYS A 71 -7.93 -19.13 -12.67
N GLU A 72 -7.47 -19.74 -13.75
CA GLU A 72 -6.44 -20.78 -13.73
C GLU A 72 -5.14 -20.27 -13.12
N THR A 73 -4.68 -19.08 -13.52
CA THR A 73 -3.48 -18.46 -12.94
C THR A 73 -3.57 -18.36 -11.42
N PHE A 74 -4.65 -17.79 -10.90
CA PHE A 74 -4.78 -17.58 -9.46
C PHE A 74 -5.13 -18.85 -8.69
N ASP A 75 -5.79 -19.83 -9.30
CA ASP A 75 -5.98 -21.16 -8.71
C ASP A 75 -4.62 -21.88 -8.58
N THR A 76 -3.75 -21.80 -9.58
CA THR A 76 -2.39 -22.36 -9.53
C THR A 76 -1.51 -21.64 -8.50
N LEU A 77 -1.49 -20.30 -8.50
CA LEU A 77 -0.72 -19.53 -7.51
C LEU A 77 -1.18 -19.81 -6.09
N ASN A 78 -2.49 -19.96 -5.87
CA ASN A 78 -3.02 -20.33 -4.56
C ASN A 78 -2.47 -21.69 -4.10
N THR A 79 -2.35 -22.69 -4.97
CA THR A 79 -1.74 -23.97 -4.60
C THR A 79 -0.26 -23.79 -4.22
N LEU A 80 0.51 -23.11 -5.08
CA LEU A 80 1.95 -22.89 -4.88
C LEU A 80 2.25 -22.12 -3.58
N TRP A 81 1.54 -21.02 -3.33
CA TRP A 81 1.75 -20.22 -2.11
C TRP A 81 1.32 -20.96 -0.85
N ASN A 82 0.27 -21.79 -0.91
CA ASN A 82 -0.12 -22.60 0.23
C ASN A 82 0.91 -23.71 0.53
N GLU A 83 1.56 -24.27 -0.50
CA GLU A 83 2.69 -25.19 -0.32
C GLU A 83 3.90 -24.48 0.30
N GLU A 84 4.24 -23.30 -0.22
CA GLU A 84 5.32 -22.46 0.31
C GLU A 84 5.12 -22.12 1.79
N ILE A 85 3.91 -21.69 2.17
CA ILE A 85 3.57 -21.39 3.58
C ILE A 85 3.76 -22.62 4.48
N ARG A 86 3.36 -23.81 4.01
CA ARG A 86 3.52 -25.06 4.78
C ARG A 86 4.99 -25.43 4.94
N ASN A 87 5.79 -25.26 3.89
CA ASN A 87 7.21 -25.62 3.89
C ASN A 87 8.08 -24.63 4.68
N ASN A 88 7.69 -23.35 4.73
CA ASN A 88 8.45 -22.30 5.39
C ASN A 88 8.25 -22.24 6.92
N GLY A 89 7.48 -23.16 7.51
CA GLY A 89 7.30 -23.21 8.98
C GLY A 89 6.62 -21.96 9.56
N SER A 90 5.64 -21.39 8.86
CA SER A 90 4.95 -20.18 9.30
C SER A 90 4.35 -20.34 10.70
N HIS A 91 4.71 -19.46 11.63
CA HIS A 91 4.16 -19.44 12.99
C HIS A 91 2.96 -18.50 13.10
N PRO A 92 1.86 -18.92 13.75
CA PRO A 92 0.77 -18.01 14.05
C PRO A 92 1.25 -16.93 15.03
N TYR A 93 0.78 -15.70 14.85
CA TYR A 93 1.04 -14.61 15.77
C TYR A 93 -0.27 -14.04 16.32
N LYS A 94 -0.21 -13.51 17.55
CA LYS A 94 -1.35 -12.87 18.19
C LYS A 94 -1.49 -11.44 17.68
N TYR A 95 -2.61 -11.15 17.03
CA TYR A 95 -2.95 -9.79 16.61
C TYR A 95 -3.23 -8.88 17.82
N LEU A 96 -2.62 -7.70 17.83
CA LEU A 96 -2.86 -6.68 18.87
C LEU A 96 -4.03 -5.75 18.51
N ASN A 97 -4.30 -5.55 17.23
CA ASN A 97 -5.39 -4.73 16.74
C ASN A 97 -6.76 -5.41 16.91
N PRO A 98 -7.86 -4.63 16.90
CA PRO A 98 -9.22 -5.18 16.94
C PRO A 98 -9.54 -6.02 15.70
N GLU A 99 -10.59 -6.84 15.81
CA GLU A 99 -11.10 -7.60 14.68
C GLU A 99 -11.65 -6.69 13.57
N LYS A 100 -11.33 -7.03 12.32
CA LYS A 100 -11.60 -6.19 11.15
C LYS A 100 -13.06 -6.21 10.68
N LYS A 101 -13.96 -6.95 11.33
CA LYS A 101 -15.42 -7.04 11.05
C LYS A 101 -15.80 -7.03 9.54
N LYS A 102 -15.13 -7.88 8.74
CA LYS A 102 -15.32 -8.01 7.27
C LYS A 102 -14.94 -6.76 6.43
N LYS A 103 -14.22 -5.78 6.99
CA LYS A 103 -13.63 -4.67 6.24
C LYS A 103 -12.15 -4.97 5.97
N PHE A 104 -11.64 -4.52 4.83
CA PHE A 104 -10.19 -4.49 4.63
C PHE A 104 -9.59 -3.34 5.44
N LEU A 105 -8.68 -3.70 6.34
CA LEU A 105 -7.89 -2.77 7.13
C LEU A 105 -6.43 -3.19 7.06
N SER A 106 -5.55 -2.25 6.75
CA SER A 106 -4.10 -2.43 6.82
C SER A 106 -3.52 -1.43 7.83
N TYR A 107 -2.43 -1.82 8.48
CA TYR A 107 -1.76 -1.03 9.51
C TYR A 107 -0.29 -0.90 9.14
N TYR A 108 0.20 0.34 9.09
CA TYR A 108 1.57 0.67 8.72
C TYR A 108 2.28 1.36 9.87
N SER A 109 3.59 1.15 9.94
CA SER A 109 4.49 1.81 10.87
C SER A 109 3.99 1.78 12.33
N PRO A 110 3.78 0.58 12.92
CA PRO A 110 3.42 0.48 14.32
C PRO A 110 4.60 0.97 15.19
N VAL A 111 4.35 2.00 16.00
CA VAL A 111 5.35 2.61 16.89
C VAL A 111 4.82 2.71 18.33
N PRO A 112 5.68 2.57 19.35
CA PRO A 112 5.27 2.81 20.74
C PRO A 112 4.77 4.23 20.94
N ALA A 113 3.69 4.38 21.70
CA ALA A 113 3.03 5.67 21.96
C ALA A 113 2.62 5.83 23.44
N GLY A 114 3.47 5.32 24.33
CA GLY A 114 3.25 5.24 25.78
C GLY A 114 3.04 3.80 26.26
N ASP A 115 2.72 3.66 27.53
CA ASP A 115 2.56 2.34 28.16
C ASP A 115 1.39 1.58 27.56
N ASN A 116 1.65 0.34 27.12
CA ASN A 116 0.66 -0.56 26.51
C ASN A 116 -0.08 0.03 25.29
N LYS A 117 0.53 1.00 24.60
CA LYS A 117 -0.08 1.71 23.49
C LYS A 117 0.82 1.73 22.27
N ILE A 118 0.22 1.42 21.12
CA ILE A 118 0.88 1.45 19.82
C ILE A 118 0.13 2.44 18.93
N ALA A 119 0.84 3.41 18.36
CA ALA A 119 0.31 4.21 17.27
C ALA A 119 0.61 3.53 15.93
N ALA A 120 -0.32 3.62 14.98
CA ALA A 120 -0.12 3.12 13.63
C ALA A 120 -0.94 3.93 12.62
N ILE A 121 -0.52 3.91 11.36
CA ILE A 121 -1.32 4.44 10.25
C ILE A 121 -2.24 3.32 9.78
N ARG A 122 -3.54 3.46 10.03
CA ARG A 122 -4.57 2.55 9.52
C ARG A 122 -5.08 3.05 8.18
N THR A 123 -5.10 2.19 7.18
CA THR A 123 -5.77 2.43 5.89
C THR A 123 -6.95 1.49 5.70
N SER A 124 -7.92 1.95 4.93
CA SER A 124 -9.04 1.14 4.42
C SER A 124 -9.22 1.40 2.94
N LEU A 125 -10.18 0.73 2.32
CA LEU A 125 -10.55 0.97 0.92
C LEU A 125 -11.59 2.09 0.79
N SER A 126 -12.18 2.55 1.89
CA SER A 126 -13.31 3.49 1.91
C SER A 126 -13.01 4.83 2.56
N ASP A 127 -11.96 4.91 3.38
CA ASP A 127 -11.64 6.07 4.20
C ASP A 127 -10.20 6.51 3.95
N PRO A 128 -9.89 7.82 4.09
CA PRO A 128 -8.50 8.27 4.05
C PRO A 128 -7.67 7.59 5.16
N PRO A 129 -6.34 7.51 4.99
CA PRO A 129 -5.44 7.04 6.04
C PRO A 129 -5.69 7.81 7.35
N VAL A 130 -5.63 7.10 8.47
CA VAL A 130 -5.81 7.70 9.81
C VAL A 130 -4.72 7.20 10.75
N ILE A 131 -4.23 8.07 11.62
CA ILE A 131 -3.39 7.65 12.74
C ILE A 131 -4.32 7.17 13.85
N VAL A 132 -4.09 5.94 14.29
CA VAL A 132 -4.86 5.28 15.35
C VAL A 132 -3.95 4.92 16.51
N LEU A 133 -4.54 4.85 17.70
CA LEU A 133 -3.91 4.38 18.92
C LEU A 133 -4.57 3.05 19.31
N ILE A 134 -3.75 2.01 19.38
CA ILE A 134 -4.15 0.65 19.74
C ILE A 134 -3.70 0.40 21.17
N ASP A 135 -4.64 0.02 22.03
CA ASP A 135 -4.36 -0.44 23.39
C ASP A 135 -4.14 -1.95 23.36
N THR A 136 -2.94 -2.38 23.76
CA THR A 136 -2.51 -3.78 23.63
C THR A 136 -3.11 -4.70 24.69
N VAL A 137 -3.69 -4.14 25.77
CA VAL A 137 -4.29 -4.91 26.86
C VAL A 137 -5.74 -5.26 26.52
N ASN A 138 -6.55 -4.24 26.22
CA ASN A 138 -7.98 -4.45 25.90
C ASN A 138 -8.24 -4.67 24.41
N ARG A 139 -7.22 -4.55 23.55
CA ARG A 139 -7.30 -4.72 22.09
C ARG A 139 -8.30 -3.77 21.43
N SER A 140 -8.46 -2.59 22.01
CA SER A 140 -9.28 -1.51 21.46
C SER A 140 -8.45 -0.58 20.58
N GLU A 141 -9.13 0.11 19.67
CA GLU A 141 -8.53 1.11 18.79
C GLU A 141 -9.29 2.41 18.90
N LYS A 142 -8.55 3.52 18.97
CA LYS A 142 -9.10 4.87 18.87
C LYS A 142 -8.42 5.62 17.73
N LYS A 143 -9.22 6.22 16.85
CA LYS A 143 -8.73 7.22 15.88
C LYS A 143 -8.24 8.45 16.65
N ILE A 144 -7.00 8.87 16.41
CA ILE A 144 -6.40 10.03 17.08
C ILE A 144 -6.12 11.20 16.11
N HIS A 145 -5.87 10.94 14.83
CA HIS A 145 -5.65 12.01 13.84
C HIS A 145 -5.95 11.56 12.40
N VAL A 146 -6.32 12.51 11.53
CA VAL A 146 -6.38 12.31 10.07
C VAL A 146 -5.25 13.15 9.47
N PRO A 147 -4.13 12.54 9.01
CA PRO A 147 -3.05 13.27 8.38
C PRO A 147 -3.48 13.84 7.03
N GLY A 148 -2.70 14.81 6.53
CA GLY A 148 -2.75 15.25 5.13
C GLY A 148 -2.24 14.18 4.16
N ILE A 149 -1.60 14.61 3.06
CA ILE A 149 -1.03 13.68 2.09
C ILE A 149 0.22 13.03 2.69
N ILE A 150 0.11 11.76 3.07
CA ILE A 150 1.20 10.97 3.67
C ILE A 150 1.49 9.75 2.79
N TYR A 151 2.60 9.80 2.05
CA TYR A 151 3.11 8.65 1.32
C TYR A 151 4.64 8.75 1.18
N PRO A 152 5.41 7.69 1.50
CA PRO A 152 4.95 6.41 2.04
C PRO A 152 4.34 6.53 3.46
N TYR A 153 3.58 5.52 3.90
CA TYR A 153 2.93 5.50 5.23
C TYR A 153 3.93 5.26 6.37
N TYR A 154 4.85 6.20 6.54
CA TYR A 154 5.88 6.16 7.57
C TYR A 154 5.49 7.02 8.77
N LEU A 155 5.62 6.44 9.96
CA LEU A 155 5.37 7.09 11.23
C LEU A 155 6.55 6.77 12.16
N SER A 156 7.11 7.78 12.81
CA SER A 156 8.11 7.58 13.86
C SER A 156 7.52 8.04 15.19
N GLY A 157 7.82 7.31 16.25
CA GLY A 157 7.26 7.56 17.58
C GLY A 157 8.28 7.29 18.68
N ALA A 158 8.27 8.15 19.69
CA ALA A 158 9.06 8.00 20.90
C ALA A 158 8.28 8.58 22.09
N ARG A 159 8.21 7.83 23.19
CA ARG A 159 7.43 8.21 24.38
C ARG A 159 5.96 8.47 24.01
N SER A 160 5.48 9.71 24.11
CA SER A 160 4.14 10.12 23.69
C SER A 160 4.14 11.05 22.47
N LEU A 161 5.27 11.16 21.76
CA LEU A 161 5.40 11.99 20.58
C LEU A 161 5.37 11.11 19.32
N LEU A 162 4.69 11.61 18.30
CA LEU A 162 4.68 11.04 16.96
C LEU A 162 5.17 12.11 15.97
N VAL A 163 5.96 11.71 14.98
CA VAL A 163 6.35 12.55 13.86
C VAL A 163 6.14 11.84 12.54
N TRP A 164 5.76 12.60 11.53
CA TRP A 164 5.61 12.13 10.16
C TRP A 164 5.84 13.28 9.19
N VAL A 165 6.01 12.94 7.91
CA VAL A 165 6.15 13.90 6.82
C VAL A 165 4.85 13.95 6.03
N GLU A 166 4.37 15.16 5.74
CA GLU A 166 3.22 15.39 4.85
C GLU A 166 3.66 16.14 3.60
N ALA A 167 3.19 15.67 2.44
CA ALA A 167 3.28 16.44 1.20
C ALA A 167 2.25 17.58 1.22
N GLN A 168 2.66 18.75 0.72
CA GLN A 168 1.85 19.94 0.56
C GLN A 168 2.05 20.49 -0.84
N THR A 169 0.95 20.68 -1.56
CA THR A 169 0.95 21.27 -2.90
C THR A 169 1.04 22.79 -2.80
N ASP A 170 1.74 23.42 -3.73
CA ASP A 170 1.66 24.88 -3.86
C ASP A 170 0.31 25.26 -4.48
N PRO A 171 -0.43 26.23 -3.92
CA PRO A 171 -1.76 26.58 -4.40
C PRO A 171 -1.75 27.20 -5.80
N ARG A 172 -0.60 27.63 -6.33
CA ARG A 172 -0.47 28.28 -7.64
C ARG A 172 0.35 27.50 -8.66
N TRP A 173 1.30 26.67 -8.21
CA TRP A 173 2.29 26.06 -9.10
C TRP A 173 2.36 24.54 -8.92
N GLU A 174 1.80 23.77 -9.86
CA GLU A 174 1.72 22.31 -9.78
C GLU A 174 3.09 21.61 -9.69
N ASN A 175 4.10 22.16 -10.36
CA ASN A 175 5.47 21.64 -10.35
C ASN A 175 6.28 22.07 -9.09
N ARG A 176 5.67 22.77 -8.15
CA ARG A 176 6.30 23.17 -6.89
C ARG A 176 5.57 22.51 -5.73
N ASN A 177 6.15 21.43 -5.22
CA ASN A 177 5.61 20.70 -4.09
C ASN A 177 6.58 20.77 -2.92
N TYR A 178 6.03 20.77 -1.71
CA TYR A 178 6.76 20.77 -0.47
C TYR A 178 6.44 19.49 0.30
N SER A 179 7.33 19.12 1.20
CA SER A 179 7.07 18.10 2.20
C SER A 179 7.57 18.59 3.55
N VAL A 180 6.67 18.58 4.53
CA VAL A 180 6.84 19.25 5.81
C VAL A 180 6.77 18.26 6.96
N LEU A 181 7.45 18.59 8.05
CA LEU A 181 7.45 17.80 9.26
C LEU A 181 6.26 18.16 10.14
N LYS A 182 5.53 17.14 10.56
CA LYS A 182 4.45 17.22 11.54
C LYS A 182 4.86 16.50 12.81
N MET A 183 4.39 17.02 13.93
CA MET A 183 4.57 16.41 15.24
C MET A 183 3.25 16.41 16.00
N MET A 184 2.96 15.33 16.70
CA MET A 184 1.81 15.19 17.57
C MET A 184 2.25 14.75 18.95
N ASP A 185 1.67 15.36 19.98
CA ASP A 185 1.65 14.79 21.32
C ASP A 185 0.37 13.98 21.51
N VAL A 186 0.52 12.67 21.72
CA VAL A 186 -0.58 11.71 21.86
C VAL A 186 -1.41 11.98 23.11
N LYS A 187 -0.82 12.56 24.16
CA LYS A 187 -1.54 12.84 25.42
C LYS A 187 -2.49 14.03 25.26
N SER A 188 -1.98 15.13 24.72
CA SER A 188 -2.77 16.35 24.51
C SER A 188 -3.62 16.32 23.23
N GLY A 189 -3.26 15.47 22.27
CA GLY A 189 -3.87 15.43 20.94
C GLY A 189 -3.46 16.60 20.03
N ILE A 190 -2.55 17.46 20.48
CA ILE A 190 -2.13 18.66 19.75
C ILE A 190 -1.16 18.26 18.63
N VAL A 191 -1.46 18.73 17.41
CA VAL A 191 -0.60 18.57 16.24
C VAL A 191 0.02 19.90 15.88
N ARG A 192 1.32 19.89 15.58
CA ARG A 192 2.11 21.06 15.16
C ARG A 192 2.84 20.75 13.86
N GLN A 193 2.97 21.76 13.01
CA GLN A 193 3.88 21.73 11.87
C GLN A 193 5.19 22.38 12.31
N LEU A 194 6.31 21.68 12.09
CA LEU A 194 7.63 22.12 12.53
C LEU A 194 8.43 22.79 11.41
N THR A 195 8.10 22.51 10.15
CA THR A 195 8.80 23.07 8.99
C THR A 195 7.83 23.62 7.95
N TRP A 196 8.32 24.51 7.09
CA TRP A 196 7.55 25.12 6.01
C TRP A 196 8.39 25.19 4.75
N LYS A 197 7.78 24.94 3.60
CA LYS A 197 8.43 25.00 2.28
C LYS A 197 9.72 24.15 2.17
N THR A 198 9.78 23.06 2.91
CA THR A 198 10.88 22.09 2.89
C THR A 198 10.62 20.98 1.86
N ARG A 199 11.61 20.10 1.65
CA ARG A 199 11.50 18.90 0.82
C ARG A 199 12.01 17.67 1.60
N LEU A 200 11.36 17.39 2.72
CA LEU A 200 11.69 16.25 3.60
C LEU A 200 11.22 14.94 2.99
N MET A 201 12.06 13.91 3.07
CA MET A 201 11.78 12.57 2.52
C MET A 201 11.36 11.59 3.62
N SER A 202 11.91 11.74 4.82
CA SER A 202 11.59 10.95 6.01
C SER A 202 12.06 11.68 7.27
N ALA A 203 11.52 11.33 8.43
CA ALA A 203 11.91 11.86 9.72
C ALA A 203 11.79 10.80 10.83
N SER A 204 12.68 10.84 11.81
CA SER A 204 12.66 9.95 12.97
C SER A 204 12.97 10.69 14.27
N LEU A 205 12.25 10.32 15.33
CA LEU A 205 12.52 10.77 16.69
C LEU A 205 13.66 9.99 17.33
N SER A 206 14.49 10.67 18.13
CA SER A 206 15.39 10.01 19.07
C SER A 206 14.59 9.27 20.16
N PRO A 207 15.13 8.20 20.78
CA PRO A 207 14.42 7.44 21.81
C PRO A 207 13.98 8.27 23.03
N ASP A 208 14.70 9.34 23.34
CA ASP A 208 14.35 10.28 24.41
C ASP A 208 13.32 11.34 24.00
N GLY A 209 12.93 11.39 22.72
CA GLY A 209 11.96 12.31 22.15
C GLY A 209 12.45 13.77 22.05
N LYS A 210 13.75 14.03 22.19
CA LYS A 210 14.30 15.40 22.19
C LYS A 210 14.81 15.88 20.84
N THR A 211 15.18 14.97 19.96
CA THR A 211 15.79 15.28 18.66
C THR A 211 14.97 14.65 17.54
N ILE A 212 14.80 15.36 16.43
CA ILE A 212 14.19 14.81 15.22
C ILE A 212 15.21 14.86 14.11
N ALA A 213 15.67 13.69 13.67
CA ALA A 213 16.49 13.60 12.48
C ALA A 213 15.59 13.51 11.24
N ALA A 214 15.85 14.30 10.21
CA ALA A 214 15.13 14.21 8.94
C ALA A 214 16.08 14.26 7.74
N VAL A 215 15.68 13.64 6.64
CA VAL A 215 16.41 13.69 5.37
C VAL A 215 15.72 14.69 4.46
N GLU A 216 16.47 15.68 3.99
CA GLU A 216 16.00 16.69 3.04
C GLU A 216 16.62 16.46 1.65
N ASN A 217 15.81 16.60 0.61
CA ASN A 217 16.26 16.70 -0.77
C ASN A 217 15.98 18.10 -1.30
N THR A 218 17.03 18.93 -1.40
CA THR A 218 16.90 20.33 -1.82
C THR A 218 16.43 20.45 -3.27
N SER A 219 16.08 21.67 -3.70
CA SER A 219 15.65 21.95 -5.08
C SER A 219 16.71 21.68 -6.14
N ASP A 220 17.99 21.72 -5.76
CA ASP A 220 19.13 21.35 -6.61
C ASP A 220 19.55 19.88 -6.43
N ASN A 221 18.68 19.05 -5.83
CA ASN A 221 18.85 17.62 -5.59
C ASN A 221 20.04 17.25 -4.70
N ARG A 222 20.44 18.13 -3.76
CA ARG A 222 21.39 17.76 -2.70
C ARG A 222 20.63 17.08 -1.57
N ASN A 223 21.21 16.00 -1.05
CA ASN A 223 20.64 15.25 0.07
C ASN A 223 21.36 15.64 1.35
N ASN A 224 20.60 16.10 2.34
CA ASN A 224 21.11 16.53 3.63
C ASN A 224 20.45 15.73 4.76
N LEU A 225 21.20 15.48 5.82
CA LEU A 225 20.65 15.07 7.11
C LEU A 225 20.50 16.34 7.97
N ILE A 226 19.29 16.60 8.45
CA ILE A 226 18.97 17.72 9.35
C ILE A 226 18.58 17.14 10.73
N LEU A 227 18.89 17.88 11.81
CA LEU A 227 18.63 17.52 13.20
C LEU A 227 17.82 18.60 13.91
#